data_AF-A0A1S3H1C2-F1
#
_entry.id   AF-A0A1S3H1C2-F1
#
_cell.length_a   1.000
_cell.length_b   1.000
_cell.length_c   1.000
_cell.angle_alpha   90.00
_cell.angle_beta   90.00
_cell.angle_gamma   90.00
#
_symmetry.space_group_name_H-M   'P 1'
#
loop_
_entity.id
_entity.type
_entity.pdbx_description
1 polymer ?
#
loop_
_entity_poly.entity_id
_entity_poly.type
_entity_poly.pdbx_seq_one_letter_code
_entity_poly.pdbx_strand_id
1 'polypeptide(L)'
;MFEIGGVYVDVDVLSLRPLDSALGSKQCILSEEPLEHSYLLYEKIDGLVGTAFMACRPKHPFFEKVTNYFQRFQMREGMKDPVKITGPFKLDTLYHHYLQVSSSPISDTELYLAKPDMFMPGFDRRRSQELEEKCSDTAKRKDDKMMETICRKLKRQMFLPMAPVDAYCDHLWIHSWMQPGTMFTDIRSLLISDLHATQVDKQLTNLLQETKF
;
A
#
# COMPACT_ATOMS: atom_id res chain seq x y z
N MET A 1 -10.87 -12.93 -0.62
CA MET A 1 -10.77 -12.48 -2.02
C MET A 1 -11.32 -13.48 -3.02
N PHE A 2 -10.73 -14.67 -3.25
CA PHE A 2 -11.21 -15.57 -4.33
C PHE A 2 -12.67 -16.03 -4.19
N GLU A 3 -13.08 -16.56 -3.04
CA GLU A 3 -14.43 -17.12 -2.88
C GLU A 3 -15.54 -16.06 -2.86
N ILE A 4 -15.32 -14.99 -2.09
CA ILE A 4 -16.35 -13.99 -1.76
C ILE A 4 -16.25 -12.74 -2.63
N GLY A 5 -15.05 -12.40 -3.12
CA GLY A 5 -14.76 -11.08 -3.66
C GLY A 5 -14.81 -9.99 -2.59
N GLY A 6 -15.20 -8.79 -2.99
CA GLY A 6 -15.34 -7.62 -2.14
C GLY A 6 -14.05 -6.80 -2.03
N VAL A 7 -13.97 -5.99 -0.98
CA VAL A 7 -12.81 -5.18 -0.64
C VAL A 7 -12.08 -5.85 0.54
N TYR A 8 -10.82 -6.18 0.34
CA TYR A 8 -9.86 -6.45 1.40
C TYR A 8 -9.09 -5.18 1.70
N VAL A 9 -8.95 -4.87 2.98
CA VAL A 9 -8.30 -3.66 3.44
C VAL A 9 -7.66 -3.92 4.81
N ASP A 10 -6.43 -3.44 5.00
CA ASP A 10 -5.77 -3.52 6.31
C ASP A 10 -6.48 -2.59 7.33
N VAL A 11 -6.39 -2.95 8.61
CA VAL A 11 -7.21 -2.32 9.67
C VAL A 11 -6.84 -0.85 9.90
N ASP A 12 -5.65 -0.45 9.48
CA ASP A 12 -5.06 0.87 9.57
C ASP A 12 -5.13 1.65 8.26
N VAL A 13 -6.02 1.26 7.34
CA VAL A 13 -6.36 2.06 6.16
C VAL A 13 -7.57 2.94 6.46
N LEU A 14 -7.39 4.24 6.29
CA LEU A 14 -8.46 5.24 6.40
C LEU A 14 -9.21 5.37 5.07
N SER A 15 -10.55 5.36 5.12
CA SER A 15 -11.38 5.73 3.99
C SER A 15 -11.56 7.26 3.98
N LEU A 16 -11.07 7.92 2.93
CA LEU A 16 -11.11 9.37 2.78
C LEU A 16 -12.32 9.84 1.95
N ARG A 17 -12.95 8.91 1.21
CA ARG A 17 -14.12 9.15 0.35
C ARG A 17 -14.79 7.81 -0.03
N PRO A 18 -16.05 7.85 -0.52
CA PRO A 18 -16.72 6.67 -1.05
C PRO A 18 -15.95 6.00 -2.18
N LEU A 19 -15.96 4.66 -2.21
CA LEU A 19 -15.21 3.85 -3.18
C LEU A 19 -15.98 3.61 -4.49
N ASP A 20 -17.26 3.94 -4.55
CA ASP A 20 -18.18 3.60 -5.64
C ASP A 20 -17.63 3.97 -7.02
N SER A 21 -17.10 5.19 -7.17
CA SER A 21 -16.53 5.68 -8.43
C SER A 21 -15.20 5.00 -8.79
N ALA A 22 -14.43 4.51 -7.82
CA ALA A 22 -13.19 3.79 -8.08
C ALA A 22 -13.44 2.33 -8.50
N LEU A 23 -14.50 1.70 -7.97
CA LEU A 23 -14.77 0.27 -8.16
C LEU A 23 -15.63 -0.04 -9.39
N GLY A 24 -16.48 0.89 -9.83
CA GLY A 24 -17.62 0.60 -10.71
C GLY A 24 -17.32 -0.07 -12.06
N SER A 25 -16.15 0.14 -12.65
CA SER A 25 -15.79 -0.37 -13.99
C SER A 25 -14.77 -1.51 -13.98
N LYS A 26 -14.32 -1.95 -12.80
CA LYS A 26 -13.17 -2.85 -12.63
C LYS A 26 -13.62 -4.20 -12.07
N GLN A 27 -13.15 -5.30 -12.65
CA GLN A 27 -13.38 -6.64 -12.13
C GLN A 27 -12.45 -6.95 -10.95
N CYS A 28 -11.23 -6.44 -10.99
CA CYS A 28 -10.25 -6.61 -9.93
C CYS A 28 -9.29 -5.41 -9.88
N ILE A 29 -9.00 -4.95 -8.67
CA ILE A 29 -8.11 -3.83 -8.36
C ILE A 29 -7.10 -4.30 -7.32
N LEU A 30 -5.83 -4.07 -7.60
CA LEU A 30 -4.73 -4.15 -6.64
C LEU A 30 -4.16 -2.74 -6.48
N SER A 31 -3.76 -2.34 -5.27
CA SER A 31 -3.02 -1.08 -5.09
C SER A 31 -1.52 -1.30 -5.31
N GLU A 32 -0.82 -0.26 -5.74
CA GLU A 32 0.63 -0.17 -5.65
C GLU A 32 1.06 0.34 -4.26
N GLU A 33 2.19 -0.15 -3.77
CA GLU A 33 2.95 0.47 -2.70
C GLU A 33 3.42 1.88 -3.08
N PRO A 34 3.60 2.79 -2.10
CA PRO A 34 4.21 4.09 -2.33
C PRO A 34 5.53 3.98 -3.10
N LEU A 35 5.81 4.96 -3.95
CA LEU A 35 7.07 5.01 -4.71
C LEU A 35 8.28 5.15 -3.79
N GLU A 36 8.09 5.82 -2.65
CA GLU A 36 9.05 5.90 -1.56
C GLU A 36 9.49 4.50 -1.11
N HIS A 37 8.55 3.56 -0.95
CA HIS A 37 8.85 2.19 -0.58
C HIS A 37 9.45 1.39 -1.74
N SER A 38 8.69 1.27 -2.82
CA SER A 38 9.06 0.43 -3.96
C SER A 38 10.39 0.89 -4.57
N TYR A 39 10.55 2.17 -4.87
CA TYR A 39 11.71 2.69 -5.57
C TYR A 39 12.93 2.88 -4.66
N LEU A 40 12.80 3.62 -3.55
CA LEU A 40 13.96 4.03 -2.74
C LEU A 40 14.41 2.95 -1.75
N LEU A 41 13.46 2.20 -1.17
CA LEU A 41 13.75 1.24 -0.10
C LEU A 41 13.93 -0.19 -0.64
N TYR A 42 13.16 -0.55 -1.67
CA TYR A 42 13.14 -1.89 -2.24
C TYR A 42 13.78 -2.02 -3.62
N GLU A 43 14.17 -0.90 -4.23
CA GLU A 43 14.84 -0.85 -5.54
C GLU A 43 14.02 -1.52 -6.67
N LYS A 44 12.69 -1.47 -6.55
CA LYS A 44 11.69 -1.94 -7.51
C LYS A 44 11.23 -0.79 -8.40
N ILE A 45 11.92 -0.63 -9.53
CA ILE A 45 11.74 0.52 -10.44
C ILE A 45 10.35 0.59 -11.09
N ASP A 46 9.70 -0.56 -11.28
CA ASP A 46 8.39 -0.69 -11.94
C ASP A 46 7.22 -0.60 -10.95
N GLY A 47 7.49 -0.21 -9.70
CA GLY A 47 6.53 -0.26 -8.61
C GLY A 47 6.52 -1.62 -7.90
N LEU A 48 5.63 -1.76 -6.93
CA LEU A 48 5.44 -2.98 -6.17
C LEU A 48 3.96 -3.13 -5.83
N VAL A 49 3.37 -4.29 -6.13
CA VAL A 49 1.98 -4.55 -5.76
C VAL A 49 1.84 -4.58 -4.24
N GLY A 50 0.96 -3.74 -3.69
CA GLY A 50 0.65 -3.66 -2.27
C GLY A 50 -0.37 -4.69 -1.82
N THR A 51 -0.35 -4.98 -0.52
CA THR A 51 -1.27 -5.93 0.12
C THR A 51 -2.36 -5.25 0.95
N ALA A 52 -2.22 -3.94 1.22
CA ALA A 52 -3.08 -3.24 2.18
C ALA A 52 -4.46 -2.83 1.61
N PHE A 53 -4.62 -2.79 0.29
CA PHE A 53 -5.91 -2.55 -0.36
C PHE A 53 -6.05 -3.40 -1.63
N MET A 54 -7.10 -4.21 -1.69
CA MET A 54 -7.43 -5.02 -2.87
C MET A 54 -8.95 -5.11 -3.01
N ALA A 55 -9.49 -4.99 -4.21
CA ALA A 55 -10.93 -5.05 -4.44
C ALA A 55 -11.27 -5.83 -5.70
N CYS A 56 -11.95 -6.98 -5.59
CA CYS A 56 -12.22 -7.83 -6.74
C CYS A 56 -13.56 -8.53 -6.66
N ARG A 57 -14.11 -8.87 -7.82
CA ARG A 57 -15.25 -9.78 -7.95
C ARG A 57 -14.86 -11.18 -7.48
N PRO A 58 -15.82 -11.95 -6.93
CA PRO A 58 -15.58 -13.34 -6.60
C PRO A 58 -15.13 -14.12 -7.84
N LYS A 59 -14.33 -15.16 -7.62
CA LYS A 59 -13.82 -16.09 -8.62
C LYS A 59 -12.92 -15.48 -9.69
N HIS A 60 -12.32 -14.31 -9.42
CA HIS A 60 -11.36 -13.71 -10.35
C HIS A 60 -10.12 -14.63 -10.54
N PRO A 61 -9.69 -14.93 -11.79
CA PRO A 61 -8.62 -15.91 -12.05
C PRO A 61 -7.27 -15.56 -11.42
N PHE A 62 -6.97 -14.26 -11.30
CA PHE A 62 -5.79 -13.82 -10.54
C PHE A 62 -5.79 -14.35 -9.09
N PHE A 63 -6.90 -14.20 -8.36
CA PHE A 63 -6.97 -14.67 -6.97
C PHE A 63 -7.10 -16.20 -6.85
N GLU A 64 -7.56 -16.89 -7.89
CA GLU A 64 -7.44 -18.34 -7.99
C GLU A 64 -5.96 -18.75 -7.98
N LYS A 65 -5.14 -18.12 -8.83
CA LYS A 65 -3.69 -18.33 -8.88
C LYS A 65 -3.02 -18.05 -7.53
N VAL A 66 -3.38 -16.94 -6.88
CA VAL A 66 -2.85 -16.59 -5.54
C VAL A 66 -3.22 -17.67 -4.52
N THR A 67 -4.48 -18.10 -4.49
CA THR A 67 -4.97 -19.12 -3.56
C THR A 67 -4.27 -20.46 -3.80
N ASN A 68 -4.19 -20.90 -5.06
CA ASN A 68 -3.50 -22.14 -5.44
C ASN A 68 -2.01 -22.13 -5.08
N TYR A 69 -1.34 -20.98 -5.19
CA TYR A 69 0.04 -20.83 -4.73
C TYR A 69 0.15 -21.06 -3.23
N PHE A 70 -0.62 -20.34 -2.42
CA PHE A 70 -0.51 -20.43 -0.96
C PHE A 70 -1.04 -21.74 -0.37
N GLN A 71 -1.99 -22.41 -1.01
CA GLN A 71 -2.42 -23.76 -0.60
C GLN A 71 -1.30 -24.81 -0.73
N ARG A 72 -0.39 -24.64 -1.68
CA ARG A 72 0.75 -25.53 -1.92
C ARG A 72 2.03 -25.03 -1.28
N PHE A 73 2.01 -23.82 -0.73
CA PHE A 73 3.17 -23.19 -0.16
C PHE A 73 3.56 -23.89 1.15
N GLN A 74 4.84 -24.24 1.25
CA GLN A 74 5.42 -24.83 2.45
C GLN A 74 6.55 -23.93 2.93
N MET A 75 6.46 -23.48 4.18
CA MET A 75 7.54 -22.75 4.83
C MET A 75 8.78 -23.64 4.90
N ARG A 76 9.92 -23.11 4.45
CA ARG A 76 11.21 -23.77 4.53
C ARG A 76 12.06 -23.14 5.61
N GLU A 77 13.01 -23.91 6.14
CA GLU A 77 14.01 -23.39 7.07
C GLU A 77 14.77 -22.22 6.43
N GLY A 78 14.97 -21.14 7.21
CA GLY A 78 15.61 -19.90 6.73
C GLY A 78 14.67 -18.86 6.11
N MET A 79 13.41 -19.19 5.85
CA MET A 79 12.41 -18.21 5.39
C MET A 79 11.88 -17.38 6.57
N LYS A 80 12.45 -16.19 6.78
CA LYS A 80 12.14 -15.33 7.95
C LYS A 80 11.46 -13.99 7.62
N ASP A 81 11.53 -13.54 6.37
CA ASP A 81 11.05 -12.21 5.97
C ASP A 81 9.61 -12.27 5.43
N PRO A 82 8.59 -11.93 6.23
CA PRO A 82 7.19 -12.02 5.80
C PRO A 82 6.90 -11.14 4.58
N VAL A 83 7.58 -10.00 4.43
CA VAL A 83 7.40 -9.08 3.28
C VAL A 83 7.76 -9.78 1.97
N LYS A 84 8.77 -10.66 1.99
CA LYS A 84 9.20 -11.44 0.83
C LYS A 84 8.40 -12.72 0.59
N ILE A 85 7.93 -13.34 1.67
CA ILE A 85 7.36 -14.69 1.62
C ILE A 85 5.87 -14.66 1.31
N THR A 86 5.11 -13.87 2.07
CA THR A 86 3.64 -13.76 1.96
C THR A 86 3.18 -12.34 1.65
N GLY A 87 4.06 -11.36 1.76
CA GLY A 87 3.76 -9.94 1.57
C GLY A 87 3.89 -9.44 0.12
N PRO A 88 4.06 -8.12 -0.06
CA PRO A 88 4.06 -7.43 -1.34
C PRO A 88 4.93 -8.06 -2.43
N PHE A 89 6.16 -8.48 -2.11
CA PHE A 89 7.06 -9.09 -3.11
C PHE A 89 6.50 -10.40 -3.68
N LYS A 90 5.80 -11.18 -2.86
CA LYS A 90 5.20 -12.42 -3.34
C LYS A 90 4.01 -12.12 -4.22
N LEU A 91 3.15 -11.21 -3.80
CA LEU A 91 1.96 -10.81 -4.56
C LEU A 91 2.36 -10.20 -5.90
N ASP A 92 3.36 -9.33 -5.92
CA ASP A 92 4.00 -8.75 -7.10
C ASP A 92 4.50 -9.81 -8.09
N THR A 93 5.20 -10.82 -7.59
CA THR A 93 5.67 -11.95 -8.42
C THR A 93 4.49 -12.69 -9.06
N LEU A 94 3.42 -12.93 -8.30
CA LEU A 94 2.23 -13.63 -8.80
C LEU A 94 1.45 -12.78 -9.81
N TYR A 95 1.41 -11.47 -9.60
CA TYR A 95 0.82 -10.49 -10.52
C TYR A 95 1.54 -10.48 -11.87
N HIS A 96 2.84 -10.27 -11.89
CA HIS A 96 3.60 -10.27 -13.15
C HIS A 96 3.55 -11.62 -13.87
N HIS A 97 3.61 -12.73 -13.14
CA HIS A 97 3.42 -14.03 -13.75
C HIS A 97 2.00 -14.18 -14.35
N TYR A 98 0.96 -13.68 -13.68
CA TYR A 98 -0.41 -13.71 -14.21
C TYR A 98 -0.50 -12.93 -15.53
N LEU A 99 0.13 -11.76 -15.60
CA LEU A 99 0.21 -10.97 -16.83
C LEU A 99 0.94 -11.70 -17.97
N GLN A 100 2.05 -12.38 -17.65
CA GLN A 100 2.90 -13.04 -18.65
C GLN A 100 2.27 -14.29 -19.26
N VAL A 101 1.52 -15.08 -18.48
CA VAL A 101 0.95 -16.34 -18.97
C VAL A 101 -0.45 -16.20 -19.55
N SER A 102 -1.03 -15.00 -19.48
CA SER A 102 -2.31 -14.71 -20.12
C SER A 102 -2.18 -14.83 -21.64
N SER A 103 -3.10 -15.56 -22.27
CA SER A 103 -3.12 -15.73 -23.73
C SER A 103 -3.51 -14.45 -24.48
N SER A 104 -3.96 -13.42 -23.77
CA SER A 104 -4.32 -12.11 -24.32
C SER A 104 -3.94 -10.99 -23.35
N PRO A 105 -3.64 -9.77 -23.84
CA PRO A 105 -3.39 -8.63 -22.97
C PRO A 105 -4.55 -8.44 -22.01
N ILE A 106 -4.25 -8.43 -20.72
CA ILE A 106 -5.26 -8.18 -19.68
C ILE A 106 -5.59 -6.70 -19.71
N SER A 107 -6.87 -6.40 -19.87
CA SER A 107 -7.34 -5.02 -19.92
C SER A 107 -7.43 -4.42 -18.52
N ASP A 108 -7.36 -3.09 -18.46
CA ASP A 108 -7.55 -2.32 -17.24
C ASP A 108 -8.94 -2.51 -16.60
N THR A 109 -9.93 -3.04 -17.32
CA THR A 109 -11.24 -3.38 -16.73
C THR A 109 -11.24 -4.75 -16.08
N GLU A 110 -10.35 -5.66 -16.48
CA GLU A 110 -10.22 -6.99 -15.90
C GLU A 110 -9.34 -6.97 -14.64
N LEU A 111 -8.08 -6.52 -14.77
CA LEU A 111 -7.16 -6.42 -13.64
C LEU A 111 -6.45 -5.07 -13.68
N TYR A 112 -6.82 -4.21 -12.75
CA TYR A 112 -6.26 -2.87 -12.64
C TYR A 112 -5.25 -2.80 -11.51
N LEU A 113 -4.04 -2.33 -11.82
CA LEU A 113 -3.07 -1.95 -10.82
C LEU A 113 -3.19 -0.44 -10.58
N ALA A 114 -3.82 -0.08 -9.46
CA ALA A 114 -4.11 1.30 -9.10
C ALA A 114 -2.86 2.00 -8.56
N LYS A 115 -2.67 3.25 -9.00
CA LYS A 115 -1.54 4.08 -8.58
C LYS A 115 -1.58 4.36 -7.07
N PRO A 116 -0.41 4.55 -6.42
CA PRO A 116 -0.34 4.77 -4.97
C PRO A 116 -1.23 5.93 -4.53
N ASP A 117 -1.24 7.02 -5.31
CA ASP A 117 -2.03 8.23 -5.05
C ASP A 117 -3.55 7.97 -4.87
N MET A 118 -4.07 6.83 -5.32
CA MET A 118 -5.48 6.47 -5.16
C MET A 118 -5.80 5.83 -3.81
N PHE A 119 -4.95 4.93 -3.29
CA PHE A 119 -5.31 4.08 -2.15
C PHE A 119 -4.24 3.98 -1.07
N MET A 120 -2.97 4.18 -1.41
CA MET A 120 -1.83 4.09 -0.49
C MET A 120 -0.81 5.20 -0.80
N PRO A 121 -1.20 6.49 -0.69
CA PRO A 121 -0.32 7.61 -1.04
C PRO A 121 0.75 7.91 0.02
N GLY A 122 0.43 7.71 1.30
CA GLY A 122 1.36 7.91 2.40
C GLY A 122 2.40 6.79 2.47
N PHE A 123 3.63 7.13 2.84
CA PHE A 123 4.69 6.17 3.14
C PHE A 123 4.79 5.92 4.66
N ASP A 124 5.53 4.89 5.05
CA ASP A 124 5.77 4.54 6.44
C ASP A 124 6.65 5.60 7.13
N ARG A 125 6.03 6.41 7.99
CA ARG A 125 6.70 7.44 8.78
C ARG A 125 7.86 6.90 9.63
N ARG A 126 7.80 5.64 10.08
CA ARG A 126 8.90 5.02 10.84
C ARG A 126 10.17 4.86 10.00
N ARG A 127 10.05 4.96 8.68
CA ARG A 127 11.16 4.90 7.72
C ARG A 127 11.52 6.28 7.15
N SER A 128 11.00 7.38 7.69
CA SER A 128 11.35 8.75 7.25
C SER A 128 12.86 8.99 7.25
N GLN A 129 13.58 8.59 8.30
CA GLN A 129 15.03 8.77 8.37
C GLN A 129 15.77 8.02 7.24
N GLU A 130 15.36 6.78 6.95
CA GLU A 130 15.95 6.00 5.86
C GLU A 130 15.70 6.67 4.50
N LEU A 131 14.51 7.23 4.30
CA LEU A 131 14.18 8.00 3.09
C LEU A 131 14.98 9.31 3.00
N GLU A 132 15.19 10.01 4.12
CA GLU A 132 16.06 11.20 4.19
C GLU A 132 17.50 10.88 3.80
N GLU A 133 18.05 9.78 4.30
CA GLU A 133 19.38 9.30 3.97
C GLU A 133 19.50 8.97 2.48
N LYS A 134 18.53 8.23 1.92
CA LYS A 134 18.46 7.93 0.48
C LYS A 134 18.39 9.21 -0.37
N CYS A 135 17.67 10.23 0.07
CA CYS A 135 17.53 11.50 -0.64
C CYS A 135 18.66 12.53 -0.40
N SER A 136 19.60 12.21 0.50
CA SER A 136 20.80 13.01 0.76
C SER A 136 21.99 12.57 -0.09
N ASP A 137 22.01 11.31 -0.53
CA ASP A 137 23.05 10.74 -1.40
C ASP A 137 22.84 11.10 -2.89
N THR A 138 22.67 12.39 -3.19
CA THR A 138 22.42 12.89 -4.56
C THR A 138 23.63 12.73 -5.49
N ALA A 139 24.80 12.41 -4.95
CA ALA A 139 26.02 12.20 -5.73
C ALA A 139 26.01 10.89 -6.53
N LYS A 140 25.28 9.86 -6.07
CA LYS A 140 25.35 8.52 -6.68
C LYS A 140 24.52 8.34 -7.96
N ARG A 141 23.51 9.18 -8.24
CA ARG A 141 22.61 8.95 -9.39
C ARG A 141 22.02 10.25 -9.97
N LYS A 142 22.89 11.13 -10.49
CA LYS A 142 22.46 12.40 -11.12
C LYS A 142 21.49 12.24 -12.30
N ASP A 143 21.45 11.05 -12.92
CA ASP A 143 20.62 10.78 -14.10
C ASP A 143 19.29 10.07 -13.76
N ASP A 144 19.03 9.77 -12.49
CA ASP A 144 17.80 9.11 -12.04
C ASP A 144 16.69 10.13 -11.78
N LYS A 145 15.95 10.45 -12.85
CA LYS A 145 14.83 11.41 -12.83
C LYS A 145 13.70 10.99 -11.88
N MET A 146 13.49 9.69 -11.69
CA MET A 146 12.43 9.18 -10.81
C MET A 146 12.82 9.43 -9.35
N MET A 147 14.04 9.06 -8.97
CA MET A 147 14.58 9.36 -7.65
C MET A 147 14.57 10.87 -7.36
N GLU A 148 14.97 11.70 -8.32
CA GLU A 148 14.91 13.16 -8.16
C GLU A 148 13.48 13.64 -7.90
N THR A 149 12.50 13.10 -8.63
CA THR A 149 11.09 13.44 -8.48
C THR A 149 10.56 13.07 -7.10
N ILE A 150 10.82 11.83 -6.65
CA ILE A 150 10.40 11.33 -5.33
C ILE A 150 11.06 12.15 -4.22
N CYS A 151 12.37 12.38 -4.29
CA CYS A 151 13.09 13.14 -3.27
C CYS A 151 12.69 14.62 -3.23
N ARG A 152 12.36 15.24 -4.38
CA ARG A 152 11.83 16.60 -4.42
C ARG A 152 10.45 16.68 -3.76
N LYS A 153 9.58 15.67 -3.98
CA LYS A 153 8.29 15.54 -3.28
C LYS A 153 8.53 15.42 -1.77
N LEU A 154 9.32 14.45 -1.33
CA LEU A 154 9.61 14.22 0.10
C LEU A 154 10.18 15.46 0.81
N LYS A 155 11.15 16.17 0.19
CA LYS A 155 11.70 17.41 0.75
C LYS A 155 10.65 18.52 0.90
N ARG A 156 9.78 18.69 -0.09
CA ARG A 156 8.65 19.65 0.00
C ARG A 156 7.66 19.30 1.10
N GLN A 157 7.50 18.00 1.38
CA GLN A 157 6.61 17.49 2.42
C GLN A 157 7.30 17.40 3.80
N MET A 158 8.55 17.85 3.93
CA MET A 158 9.36 17.72 5.14
C MET A 158 9.41 16.28 5.66
N PHE A 159 9.41 15.29 4.74
CA PHE A 159 9.41 13.87 5.07
C PHE A 159 8.25 13.44 6.01
N LEU A 160 7.08 14.06 5.80
CA LEU A 160 5.82 13.64 6.40
C LEU A 160 4.94 12.95 5.34
N PRO A 161 4.29 11.82 5.68
CA PRO A 161 3.35 11.18 4.76
C PRO A 161 2.14 12.09 4.57
N MET A 162 1.71 12.29 3.32
CA MET A 162 0.53 13.08 3.00
C MET A 162 -0.24 12.45 1.84
N ALA A 163 -1.53 12.19 2.08
CA ALA A 163 -2.46 11.82 1.03
C ALA A 163 -2.87 13.04 0.19
N PRO A 164 -2.96 12.92 -1.15
CA PRO A 164 -3.54 13.96 -1.97
C PRO A 164 -5.05 14.06 -1.69
N VAL A 165 -5.61 15.25 -1.95
CA VAL A 165 -7.03 15.55 -1.65
C VAL A 165 -7.98 14.60 -2.38
N ASP A 166 -7.57 14.06 -3.53
CA ASP A 166 -8.33 13.16 -4.37
C ASP A 166 -8.14 11.66 -4.09
N ALA A 167 -7.34 11.29 -3.08
CA ALA A 167 -7.17 9.90 -2.66
C ALA A 167 -8.48 9.28 -2.12
N TYR A 168 -8.69 8.00 -2.43
CA TYR A 168 -9.77 7.18 -1.89
C TYR A 168 -9.50 6.70 -0.48
N CYS A 169 -8.26 6.28 -0.24
CA CYS A 169 -7.81 5.77 1.03
C CYS A 169 -6.40 6.28 1.37
N ASP A 170 -6.00 6.13 2.62
CA ASP A 170 -4.61 6.24 3.04
C ASP A 170 -4.24 5.13 4.03
N HIS A 171 -3.04 4.56 3.90
CA HIS A 171 -2.53 3.49 4.75
C HIS A 171 -1.62 4.09 5.80
N LEU A 172 -1.91 3.87 7.09
CA LEU A 172 -1.21 4.51 8.19
C LEU A 172 0.11 3.83 8.58
N TRP A 173 0.39 2.62 8.05
CA TRP A 173 1.62 1.86 8.30
C TRP A 173 1.84 1.53 9.78
N ILE A 174 0.79 1.07 10.45
CA ILE A 174 0.82 0.61 11.84
C ILE A 174 1.27 -0.85 11.86
N HIS A 175 2.55 -1.07 12.13
CA HIS A 175 3.14 -2.41 12.12
C HIS A 175 2.96 -3.16 13.43
N SER A 176 2.29 -4.31 13.41
CA SER A 176 2.16 -5.20 14.58
C SER A 176 3.38 -6.11 14.81
N TRP A 177 4.28 -6.25 13.83
CA TRP A 177 5.41 -7.20 13.85
C TRP A 177 6.80 -6.56 13.99
N MET A 178 6.93 -5.24 13.86
CA MET A 178 8.24 -4.58 13.83
C MET A 178 8.85 -4.25 15.21
N GLN A 179 8.18 -4.59 16.33
CA GLN A 179 8.76 -4.40 17.67
C GLN A 179 8.60 -5.63 18.59
N PRO A 180 9.71 -6.16 19.14
CA PRO A 180 9.65 -7.00 20.33
C PRO A 180 9.37 -6.09 21.54
N GLY A 181 8.16 -6.15 22.11
CA GLY A 181 7.82 -5.51 23.39
C GLY A 181 6.67 -4.50 23.36
N THR A 182 6.23 -4.06 22.18
CA THR A 182 4.97 -3.31 22.03
C THR A 182 3.97 -4.17 21.28
N MET A 183 3.53 -5.27 21.92
CA MET A 183 2.21 -5.78 21.54
C MET A 183 1.23 -4.65 21.81
N PHE A 184 0.59 -4.13 20.76
CA PHE A 184 -0.54 -3.23 20.90
C PHE A 184 -1.57 -3.93 21.78
N THR A 185 -1.74 -3.44 23.01
CA THR A 185 -2.70 -4.00 23.97
C THR A 185 -4.10 -3.40 23.76
N ASP A 186 -4.19 -2.27 23.05
CA ASP A 186 -5.45 -1.59 22.74
C ASP A 186 -5.33 -0.73 21.46
N ILE A 187 -6.33 -0.77 20.58
CA ILE A 187 -6.41 0.10 19.41
C ILE A 187 -6.52 1.59 19.81
N ARG A 188 -6.98 1.87 21.04
CA ARG A 188 -7.05 3.21 21.64
C ARG A 188 -5.69 3.76 22.07
N SER A 189 -4.65 2.93 22.15
CA SER A 189 -3.28 3.40 22.43
C SER A 189 -2.56 3.88 21.17
N LEU A 190 -3.22 3.87 20.02
CA LEU A 190 -2.80 4.68 18.88
C LEU A 190 -2.82 6.14 19.31
N LEU A 191 -1.63 6.70 19.55
CA LEU A 191 -1.54 8.10 19.86
C LEU A 191 -2.13 8.86 18.68
N ILE A 192 -3.11 9.70 18.99
CA ILE A 192 -3.71 10.64 18.06
C ILE A 192 -2.63 11.46 17.31
N SER A 193 -1.44 11.65 17.89
CA SER A 193 -0.28 12.26 17.21
C SER A 193 0.23 11.51 15.97
N ASP A 194 -0.06 10.21 15.83
CA ASP A 194 0.25 9.42 14.63
C ASP A 194 -0.82 9.63 13.52
N LEU A 195 -2.04 10.00 13.90
CA LEU A 195 -3.13 10.41 12.98
C LEU A 195 -2.99 11.88 12.53
N HIS A 196 -2.30 12.71 13.31
CA HIS A 196 -2.23 14.18 13.13
C HIS A 196 -1.31 14.66 11.99
N ALA A 197 -0.65 13.76 11.25
CA ALA A 197 0.21 14.15 10.12
C ALA A 197 -0.54 14.25 8.79
N THR A 198 -1.77 13.76 8.71
CA THR A 198 -2.61 13.85 7.51
C THR A 198 -3.64 14.96 7.69
N GLN A 199 -4.16 15.49 6.58
CA GLN A 199 -5.10 16.62 6.47
C GLN A 199 -6.49 16.33 7.08
N VAL A 200 -6.54 15.44 8.07
CA VAL A 200 -7.68 14.85 8.74
C VAL A 200 -8.27 15.78 9.83
N ASP A 201 -7.52 16.80 10.26
CA ASP A 201 -7.94 17.74 11.32
C ASP A 201 -9.27 18.47 11.01
N LYS A 202 -9.64 18.66 9.74
CA LYS A 202 -10.94 19.27 9.39
C LYS A 202 -12.11 18.28 9.32
N GLN A 203 -11.86 17.02 8.96
CA GLN A 203 -12.94 16.02 8.82
C GLN A 203 -13.24 15.33 10.16
N LEU A 204 -12.22 15.00 10.96
CA LEU A 204 -12.39 14.38 12.27
C LEU A 204 -13.05 15.32 13.28
N THR A 205 -12.74 16.63 13.22
CA THR A 205 -13.39 17.64 14.06
C THR A 205 -14.88 17.77 13.77
N ASN A 206 -15.31 17.61 12.51
CA ASN A 206 -16.73 17.63 12.14
C ASN A 206 -17.45 16.32 12.56
N LEU A 207 -16.82 15.16 12.37
CA LEU A 207 -17.39 13.86 12.78
C LEU A 207 -17.57 13.75 14.30
N LEU A 208 -16.67 14.33 15.10
CA LEU A 208 -16.77 14.37 16.56
C LEU A 208 -17.78 15.41 17.08
N GLN A 209 -18.15 16.41 16.26
CA GLN A 209 -19.24 17.34 16.59
C GLN A 209 -20.62 16.73 16.31
N GLU A 210 -20.73 15.83 15.34
CA GLU A 210 -21.98 15.16 14.97
C GLU A 210 -22.35 13.95 15.84
N THR A 211 -21.44 13.45 16.68
CA THR A 211 -21.64 12.26 17.53
C THR A 211 -21.90 12.55 19.02
N LYS A 212 -22.21 13.80 19.39
CA LYS A 212 -22.73 14.11 20.72
C LYS A 212 -24.23 13.78 20.81
N PHE A 213 -24.55 12.56 21.20
CA PHE A 213 -25.82 12.22 21.88
C PHE A 213 -25.61 12.27 23.39
#